data_AF-A0A8T4UFR8-F1
#
_entry.id   AF-A0A8T4UFR8-F1
#
_cell.length_a   1.000
_cell.length_b   1.000
_cell.length_c   1.000
_cell.angle_alpha   90.00
_cell.angle_beta   90.00
_cell.angle_gamma   90.00
#
_symmetry.space_group_name_H-M   'P 1'
#
loop_
_entity.id
_entity.type
_entity.pdbx_description
1 polymer ?
#
loop_
_entity_poly.entity_id
_entity_poly.type
_entity_poly.pdbx_seq_one_letter_code
_entity_poly.pdbx_strand_id
1 'polypeptide(L)' 'MARKRIGQKVRVYKDFKANVNGEDIIIKKGSIGIIRGLLLEYPYENSFVYQVEFPSCKNWDKIVFRVKYLEPVK' A
#
# COMPACT_ATOMS: atom_id res chain seq x y z
N MET A 1 10.47 6.86 8.09
CA MET A 1 10.23 5.46 7.66
C MET A 1 11.14 5.14 6.48
N ALA A 2 11.45 3.86 6.20
CA ALA A 2 12.27 3.52 5.03
C ALA A 2 11.44 3.56 3.73
N ARG A 3 11.97 4.22 2.69
CA ARG A 3 11.40 4.22 1.34
C ARG A 3 11.34 2.79 0.82
N LYS A 4 10.22 2.41 0.21
CA LYS A 4 10.03 1.10 -0.41
C LYS A 4 10.41 1.14 -1.89
N ARG A 5 10.83 0.01 -2.43
CA ARG A 5 11.25 -0.11 -3.84
C ARG A 5 10.05 -0.37 -4.73
N ILE A 6 10.03 0.24 -5.91
CA ILE A 6 9.08 -0.12 -6.96
C ILE A 6 9.37 -1.57 -7.40
N GLY A 7 8.32 -2.35 -7.64
CA GLY A 7 8.38 -3.79 -7.91
C GLY A 7 8.48 -4.66 -6.64
N GLN A 8 8.61 -4.06 -5.46
CA GLN A 8 8.66 -4.81 -4.21
C GLN A 8 7.29 -5.39 -3.85
N LYS A 9 7.28 -6.67 -3.47
CA LYS A 9 6.10 -7.32 -2.87
C LYS A 9 5.93 -6.82 -1.43
N VAL A 10 4.72 -6.40 -1.11
CA VAL A 10 4.35 -5.91 0.21
C VAL A 10 3.05 -6.53 0.67
N ARG A 11 2.95 -6.77 1.97
CA ARG A 11 1.73 -7.23 2.62
C ARG A 11 1.09 -6.10 3.39
N VAL A 12 -0.23 -6.04 3.35
CA VAL A 12 -1.00 -5.12 4.20
C VAL A 12 -1.11 -5.74 5.59
N TYR A 13 -0.39 -5.21 6.57
CA TYR A 13 -0.28 -5.86 7.89
C TYR A 13 -1.18 -5.24 8.96
N LYS A 14 -1.59 -3.99 8.77
CA LYS A 14 -2.32 -3.21 9.76
C LYS A 14 -3.73 -2.90 9.28
N ASP A 15 -4.72 -3.09 10.16
CA ASP A 15 -6.09 -2.67 9.89
C ASP A 15 -6.13 -1.15 9.73
N PHE A 16 -6.79 -0.70 8.67
CA PHE A 16 -7.19 0.69 8.60
C PHE A 16 -8.53 0.78 7.86
N LYS A 17 -9.36 1.68 8.38
CA LYS A 17 -10.75 1.82 7.95
C LYS A 17 -10.90 2.51 6.60
N ALA A 18 -9.95 3.35 6.21
CA ALA A 18 -10.04 4.10 4.96
C ALA A 18 -8.67 4.40 4.36
N ASN A 19 -8.54 4.24 3.04
CA ASN A 19 -7.35 4.61 2.30
C ASN A 19 -7.19 6.13 2.23
N VAL A 20 -6.13 6.61 1.57
CA VAL A 20 -5.89 8.05 1.41
C VAL A 20 -7.06 8.76 0.69
N ASN A 21 -7.83 8.02 -0.11
CA ASN A 21 -8.99 8.49 -0.86
C ASN A 21 -10.33 8.26 -0.12
N GLY A 22 -10.33 7.77 1.13
CA GLY A 22 -11.55 7.51 1.88
C GLY A 22 -12.22 6.15 1.62
N GLU A 23 -11.62 5.28 0.80
CA GLU A 23 -12.19 3.97 0.45
C GLU A 23 -11.92 2.95 1.56
N ASP A 24 -12.94 2.20 1.98
CA ASP A 24 -12.79 1.13 2.96
C ASP A 24 -12.02 -0.04 2.35
N ILE A 25 -10.84 -0.31 2.90
CA ILE A 25 -9.96 -1.39 2.46
C ILE A 25 -9.50 -2.27 3.60
N ILE A 26 -10.32 -2.37 4.65
CA ILE A 26 -10.18 -3.37 5.71
C ILE A 26 -10.06 -4.77 5.10
N ILE A 27 -10.81 -5.01 4.01
CA ILE A 27 -10.82 -6.27 3.24
C ILE A 27 -9.46 -6.66 2.64
N LYS A 28 -8.50 -5.74 2.52
CA LYS A 28 -7.18 -6.03 1.94
C LYS A 28 -6.15 -6.41 3.01
N LYS A 29 -6.49 -6.41 4.30
CA LYS A 29 -5.57 -6.89 5.34
C LYS A 29 -5.13 -8.32 5.06
N GLY A 30 -3.84 -8.58 5.22
CA GLY A 30 -3.21 -9.86 4.93
C GLY A 30 -2.93 -10.11 3.44
N SER A 31 -3.49 -9.29 2.53
CA SER A 31 -3.24 -9.42 1.09
C SER A 31 -1.82 -8.98 0.72
N ILE A 32 -1.26 -9.65 -0.28
CA ILE A 32 0.06 -9.33 -0.84
C ILE A 32 -0.15 -8.61 -2.17
N GLY A 33 0.43 -7.43 -2.28
CA GLY A 33 0.45 -6.61 -3.49
C GLY A 33 1.86 -6.24 -3.92
N ILE A 34 1.97 -5.54 -5.04
CA ILE A 34 3.23 -5.08 -5.63
C ILE A 34 3.21 -3.56 -5.68
N ILE A 35 4.28 -2.93 -5.19
CA ILE A 35 4.43 -1.47 -5.30
C ILE A 35 4.68 -1.11 -6.77
N ARG A 36 3.83 -0.26 -7.35
CA ARG A 36 4.02 0.25 -8.71
C ARG A 36 4.59 1.65 -8.77
N GLY A 37 4.37 2.45 -7.73
CA GLY A 37 4.86 3.83 -7.72
C GLY A 37 4.73 4.49 -6.36
N LEU A 38 5.51 5.55 -6.18
CA LEU A 38 5.33 6.51 -5.10
C LEU A 38 4.43 7.63 -5.63
N LEU A 39 3.34 7.94 -4.93
CA LEU A 39 2.41 9.00 -5.30
C LEU A 39 2.71 10.29 -4.56
N LEU A 40 2.90 10.22 -3.24
CA LEU A 40 3.14 11.39 -2.40
C LEU A 40 4.21 11.08 -1.36
N GLU A 41 5.04 12.08 -1.09
CA GLU A 41 5.98 12.10 0.02
C GLU A 41 5.51 13.19 1.00
N TYR A 42 5.27 12.80 2.25
CA TYR A 42 4.93 13.73 3.31
C TYR A 42 6.18 13.95 4.17
N PRO A 43 6.99 14.99 3.91
CA PRO A 43 8.25 15.22 4.61
C PRO A 43 8.02 15.47 6.10
N TYR A 44 6.94 16.17 6.48
CA TYR A 44 6.60 16.49 7.87
C TYR A 44 6.15 15.27 8.69
N GLU A 45 5.55 14.25 8.06
CA GLU A 45 5.12 13.02 8.73
C GLU A 45 6.13 11.87 8.57
N ASN A 46 7.24 12.09 7.85
CA ASN A 46 8.20 11.07 7.45
C ASN A 46 7.50 9.81 6.89
N SER A 47 6.47 10.06 6.07
CA SER A 47 5.51 9.08 5.58
C SER A 47 5.42 9.15 4.06
N PHE A 48 5.39 7.99 3.43
CA PHE A 48 5.31 7.84 1.98
C PHE A 48 3.97 7.23 1.61
N VAL A 49 3.37 7.67 0.51
CA VAL A 49 2.16 7.09 -0.07
C VAL A 49 2.52 6.39 -1.36
N TYR A 50 2.26 5.08 -1.40
CA TYR A 50 2.54 4.24 -2.55
C TYR A 50 1.24 3.81 -3.22
N GLN A 51 1.32 3.65 -4.54
CA GLN A 51 0.34 2.89 -5.29
C GLN A 51 0.75 1.42 -5.28
N VAL A 52 -0.15 0.58 -4.79
CA VAL A 52 0.05 -0.86 -4.66
C VAL A 52 -1.00 -1.56 -5.51
N GLU A 53 -0.54 -2.48 -6.35
CA GLU A 53 -1.41 -3.33 -7.16
C GLU A 53 -1.60 -4.69 -6.50
N PHE A 54 -2.86 -5.10 -6.36
CA PHE A 54 -3.21 -6.42 -5.83
C PHE A 54 -3.76 -7.30 -6.95
N PRO A 55 -3.34 -8.57 -7.02
CA PRO A 55 -3.99 -9.53 -7.89
C PRO A 55 -5.43 -9.76 -7.40
N SER A 56 -6.41 -9.56 -8.27
CA SER A 56 -7.81 -9.93 -8.05
C SER A 56 -8.28 -10.80 -9.21
N CYS A 57 -9.28 -11.66 -8.97
CA CYS A 57 -9.70 -12.71 -9.90
C CYS A 57 -10.18 -12.22 -11.28
N LYS A 58 -10.43 -10.92 -11.44
CA LYS A 58 -10.91 -10.34 -12.71
C LYS A 58 -10.05 -9.20 -13.25
N ASN A 59 -9.26 -8.51 -12.42
CA ASN A 59 -8.39 -7.39 -12.80
C ASN A 59 -7.38 -7.11 -11.68
N TRP A 60 -6.35 -6.32 -11.94
CA TRP A 60 -5.45 -5.82 -10.90
C TRP A 60 -6.07 -4.61 -10.20
N ASP A 61 -6.30 -4.69 -8.89
CA ASP A 61 -6.80 -3.56 -8.11
C ASP A 61 -5.64 -2.61 -7.78
N LYS A 62 -5.68 -1.39 -8.29
CA LYS A 62 -4.73 -0.31 -7.96
C LYS A 62 -5.25 0.46 -6.76
N ILE A 63 -4.56 0.37 -5.63
CA ILE A 63 -5.00 1.00 -4.38
C ILE A 63 -3.84 1.78 -3.77
N VAL A 64 -4.18 2.92 -3.17
CA VAL A 64 -3.22 3.84 -2.58
C VAL A 64 -3.04 3.56 -1.08
N PHE A 65 -1.81 3.28 -0.67
CA PHE A 65 -1.45 2.93 0.72
C PHE A 65 -0.37 3.84 1.28
N ARG A 66 -0.52 4.29 2.52
CA ARG A 66 0.62 4.82 3.29
C ARG A 66 1.56 3.68 3.66
N VAL A 67 2.87 3.95 3.59
CA VAL A 67 3.95 2.99 3.87
C VAL A 67 3.85 2.34 5.25
N LYS A 68 3.27 3.05 6.23
CA LYS A 68 3.07 2.56 7.60
C LYS A 68 2.10 1.37 7.71
N TYR A 69 1.37 1.06 6.65
CA TYR A 69 0.45 -0.08 6.58
C TYR A 69 1.01 -1.25 5.77
N LEU A 70 2.22 -1.09 5.21
CA LEU A 70 2.85 -2.04 4.30
C LEU A 70 4.11 -2.64 4.93
N GLU A 71 4.14 -3.96 5.06
CA GLU A 71 5.34 -4.71 5.42
C GLU A 71 5.95 -5.36 4.16
N PRO A 72 7.28 -5.41 4.03
CA PRO A 72 7.91 -6.11 2.91
C PRO A 72 7.76 -7.62 3.10
N VAL A 73 7.39 -8.32 2.02
CA VAL A 73 7.40 -9.80 2.01
C VAL A 73 8.82 -10.25 1.67
N LYS A 74 9.40 -11.10 2.53
CA LYS A 74 10.69 -11.75 2.27
C LYS A 74 10.54 -12.88 1.26
#